data_AF-A0A354IDM0-F1
#
_entry.id   AF-A0A354IDM0-F1
#
_cell.length_a   1.000
_cell.length_b   1.000
_cell.length_c   1.000
_cell.angle_alpha   90.00
_cell.angle_beta   90.00
_cell.angle_gamma   90.00
#
_symmetry.space_group_name_H-M   'P 1'
#
loop_
_entity.id
_entity.type
_entity.pdbx_description
1 polymer ?
#
loop_
_entity_poly.entity_id
_entity_poly.type
_entity_poly.pdbx_seq_one_letter_code
_entity_poly.pdbx_strand_id
1 'polypeptide(L)'
;FFIGLFMVVGGLEQTGILEQIAELIGEVSGGNLMLMAAIIIWVSAFASAFVDNIPFAATMIPVIKTLSLTTSAELPMLAWALSMGTDIGGSATPIGASANVVGTSVAAREGYPVSWGKYCRRSVPATVIVLVISTIVIWVRYL
;
A
#
# COMPACT_ATOMS: atom_id res chain seq x y z
N PHE A 1 19.28 6.47 -5.11
CA PHE A 1 17.96 5.83 -5.06
C PHE A 1 16.83 6.87 -4.92
N PHE A 2 16.65 7.54 -3.77
CA PHE A 2 15.54 8.46 -3.54
C PHE A 2 15.40 9.63 -4.53
N ILE A 3 16.51 10.28 -4.90
CA ILE A 3 16.47 11.35 -5.93
C ILE A 3 15.88 10.82 -7.25
N GLY A 4 16.32 9.63 -7.69
CA GLY A 4 15.78 8.98 -8.89
C GLY A 4 14.30 8.61 -8.74
N LEU A 5 13.91 8.07 -7.58
CA LEU A 5 12.52 7.75 -7.28
C LEU A 5 11.63 8.99 -7.37
N PHE A 6 11.97 10.08 -6.68
CA PHE A 6 11.17 11.31 -6.71
C PHE A 6 11.19 11.99 -8.08
N MET A 7 12.27 11.86 -8.88
CA MET A 7 12.26 12.31 -10.27
C MET A 7 11.26 11.51 -11.13
N VAL A 8 11.18 10.19 -10.96
CA VAL A 8 10.20 9.36 -11.69
C VAL A 8 8.77 9.68 -11.24
N VAL A 9 8.54 9.80 -9.94
CA VAL A 9 7.22 10.18 -9.39
C VAL A 9 6.79 11.54 -9.92
N GLY A 10 7.68 12.55 -9.88
CA GLY A 10 7.41 13.86 -10.45
C GLY A 10 7.19 13.82 -11.97
N GLY A 11 7.87 12.93 -12.68
CA GLY A 11 7.62 12.68 -14.11
C GLY A 11 6.22 12.12 -14.38
N LEU A 12 5.77 11.15 -13.57
CA LEU A 12 4.40 10.60 -13.65
C LEU A 12 3.34 11.63 -13.26
N GLU A 13 3.64 12.51 -12.31
CA GLU A 13 2.75 13.61 -11.95
C GLU A 13 2.52 14.54 -13.15
N GLN A 14 3.57 14.87 -13.91
CA GLN A 14 3.46 15.70 -15.12
C GLN A 14 2.68 15.06 -16.27
N THR A 15 2.47 13.74 -16.28
CA THR A 15 1.63 13.08 -17.30
C THR A 15 0.14 13.09 -16.96
N GLY A 16 -0.23 13.51 -15.74
CA GLY A 16 -1.61 13.49 -15.25
C GLY A 16 -2.12 12.08 -14.88
N ILE A 17 -1.29 11.04 -14.94
CA ILE A 17 -1.75 9.67 -14.66
C ILE A 17 -2.15 9.47 -13.19
N LEU A 18 -1.50 10.18 -12.27
CA LEU A 18 -1.82 10.11 -10.84
C LEU A 18 -3.18 10.76 -10.54
N GLU A 19 -3.54 11.80 -11.28
CA GLU A 19 -4.85 12.46 -11.19
C GLU A 19 -5.95 11.54 -11.71
N GLN A 20 -5.72 10.87 -12.85
CA GLN A 20 -6.66 9.87 -13.38
C GLN A 20 -6.91 8.71 -12.41
N ILE A 21 -5.86 8.26 -11.70
CA ILE A 21 -6.02 7.24 -10.64
C ILE A 21 -6.87 7.79 -9.50
N ALA A 22 -6.64 9.03 -9.06
CA ALA A 22 -7.44 9.66 -8.02
C ALA A 22 -8.91 9.80 -8.43
N GLU A 23 -9.18 10.26 -9.65
CA GLU A 23 -10.53 10.37 -10.21
C GLU A 23 -11.23 9.01 -10.25
N LEU A 24 -10.56 7.97 -10.77
CA LEU A 24 -11.10 6.62 -10.81
C LEU A 24 -11.48 6.10 -9.41
N ILE A 25 -10.61 6.32 -8.41
CA ILE A 25 -10.90 5.94 -7.02
C ILE A 25 -12.10 6.72 -6.49
N GLY A 26 -12.17 8.02 -6.79
CA GLY A 26 -13.30 8.88 -6.42
C GLY A 26 -14.63 8.39 -7.02
N GLU A 27 -14.66 8.13 -8.32
CA GLU A 27 -15.82 7.62 -9.04
C GLU A 27 -16.28 6.26 -8.51
N VAL A 28 -15.35 5.30 -8.38
CA VAL A 28 -15.65 3.96 -7.87
C VAL A 28 -16.13 4.01 -6.41
N SER A 29 -15.60 4.93 -5.62
CA SER A 29 -16.06 5.12 -4.23
C SER A 29 -17.46 5.73 -4.14
N GLY A 30 -17.91 6.45 -5.18
CA GLY A 30 -19.21 7.13 -5.20
C GLY A 30 -19.42 8.11 -4.05
N GLY A 31 -18.34 8.70 -3.53
CA GLY A 31 -18.37 9.57 -2.34
C GLY A 31 -18.46 8.83 -1.00
N ASN A 32 -18.50 7.50 -0.99
CA ASN A 32 -18.47 6.72 0.24
C ASN A 32 -17.04 6.64 0.79
N LEU A 33 -16.81 7.36 1.90
CA LEU A 33 -15.51 7.44 2.56
C LEU A 33 -15.02 6.09 3.11
N MET A 34 -15.92 5.22 3.56
CA MET A 34 -15.55 3.87 4.04
C MET A 34 -14.98 3.03 2.88
N LEU A 35 -15.65 3.08 1.73
CA LEU A 35 -15.23 2.38 0.53
C LEU A 35 -13.92 2.95 -0.01
N MET A 36 -13.76 4.28 -0.03
CA MET A 36 -12.53 4.93 -0.45
C MET A 36 -11.33 4.52 0.42
N ALA A 37 -11.48 4.55 1.75
CA ALA A 37 -10.44 4.10 2.67
C ALA A 37 -10.10 2.62 2.44
N ALA A 38 -11.10 1.76 2.22
CA ALA A 38 -10.87 0.36 1.91
C ALA A 38 -10.12 0.18 0.57
N ILE A 39 -10.51 0.88 -0.49
CA ILE A 39 -9.81 0.84 -1.78
C ILE A 39 -8.34 1.20 -1.59
N ILE A 40 -8.04 2.29 -0.88
CA ILE A 40 -6.66 2.70 -0.62
C ILE A 40 -5.90 1.64 0.16
N ILE A 41 -6.45 1.08 1.24
CA ILE A 41 -5.79 0.02 2.04
C ILE A 41 -5.47 -1.19 1.16
N TRP A 42 -6.46 -1.74 0.47
CA TRP A 42 -6.35 -3.03 -0.22
C TRP A 42 -5.55 -2.93 -1.52
N VAL A 43 -5.71 -1.85 -2.30
CA VAL A 43 -4.89 -1.62 -3.50
C VAL A 43 -3.44 -1.40 -3.11
N SER A 44 -3.19 -0.60 -2.07
CA SER A 44 -1.84 -0.36 -1.58
C SER A 44 -1.20 -1.64 -1.06
N ALA A 45 -1.97 -2.48 -0.36
CA ALA A 45 -1.47 -3.74 0.14
C ALA A 45 -1.12 -4.72 -0.98
N PHE A 46 -1.99 -4.82 -1.99
CA PHE A 46 -1.74 -5.68 -3.15
C PHE A 46 -0.52 -5.22 -3.95
N ALA A 47 -0.40 -3.91 -4.22
CA ALA A 47 0.74 -3.38 -4.94
C ALA A 47 2.04 -3.53 -4.15
N SER A 48 2.01 -3.25 -2.85
CA SER A 48 3.20 -3.35 -2.00
C SER A 48 3.63 -4.80 -1.73
N ALA A 49 2.76 -5.78 -1.98
CA ALA A 49 3.13 -7.18 -1.96
C ALA A 49 4.21 -7.52 -3.01
N PHE A 50 4.42 -6.68 -4.02
CA PHE A 50 5.44 -6.87 -5.07
C PHE A 50 6.42 -5.71 -5.20
N VAL A 51 6.00 -4.51 -4.80
CA VAL A 51 6.79 -3.28 -4.84
C VAL A 51 7.13 -2.86 -3.42
N ASP A 52 8.36 -2.38 -3.20
CA ASP A 52 8.76 -1.91 -1.88
C ASP A 52 7.82 -0.79 -1.37
N ASN A 53 7.55 -0.77 -0.08
CA ASN A 53 6.52 0.07 0.53
C ASN A 53 6.84 1.57 0.38
N ILE A 54 8.12 1.95 0.46
CA ILE A 54 8.56 3.36 0.33
C ILE A 54 8.30 3.94 -1.07
N PRO A 55 8.78 3.34 -2.18
CA PRO A 55 8.54 3.88 -3.52
C PRO A 55 7.06 3.89 -3.88
N PHE A 56 6.29 2.88 -3.49
CA PHE A 56 4.86 2.86 -3.75
C PHE A 56 4.13 3.97 -2.98
N ALA A 57 4.41 4.14 -1.68
CA ALA A 57 3.83 5.21 -0.88
C ALA A 57 4.14 6.59 -1.46
N ALA A 58 5.39 6.83 -1.90
CA ALA A 58 5.79 8.09 -2.52
C ALA A 58 4.95 8.42 -3.77
N THR A 59 4.66 7.43 -4.62
CA THR A 59 3.81 7.58 -5.82
C THR A 59 2.34 7.86 -5.48
N MET A 60 1.84 7.34 -4.36
CA MET A 60 0.45 7.51 -3.95
C MET A 60 0.18 8.79 -3.15
N ILE A 61 1.22 9.48 -2.67
CA ILE A 61 1.06 10.75 -1.94
C ILE A 61 0.30 11.80 -2.77
N PRO A 62 0.65 12.06 -4.05
CA PRO A 62 -0.14 12.97 -4.89
C PRO A 62 -1.59 12.51 -5.05
N VAL A 63 -1.82 11.21 -5.24
CA VAL A 63 -3.17 10.63 -5.41
C VAL A 63 -4.05 10.92 -4.19
N ILE A 64 -3.57 10.63 -2.98
CA ILE A 64 -4.37 10.87 -1.76
C ILE A 64 -4.56 12.36 -1.47
N LYS A 65 -3.62 13.22 -1.87
CA LYS A 65 -3.78 14.67 -1.79
C LYS A 65 -4.89 15.15 -2.72
N THR A 66 -4.87 14.73 -3.97
CA THR A 66 -5.92 15.04 -4.95
C THR A 66 -7.28 14.57 -4.44
N LEU A 67 -7.39 13.33 -3.97
CA LEU A 67 -8.62 12.80 -3.36
C LEU A 67 -9.11 13.66 -2.18
N SER A 68 -8.22 14.10 -1.30
CA SER A 68 -8.62 14.95 -0.16
C SER A 68 -9.08 16.36 -0.56
N LEU A 69 -8.68 16.84 -1.74
CA LEU A 69 -9.09 18.14 -2.27
C LEU A 69 -10.37 18.07 -3.10
N THR A 70 -10.61 16.94 -3.77
CA THR A 70 -11.76 16.74 -4.67
C THR A 70 -12.93 16.03 -4.00
N THR A 71 -12.75 15.49 -2.80
CA THR A 71 -13.78 14.76 -2.04
C THR A 71 -13.86 15.28 -0.60
N SER A 72 -14.82 14.77 0.17
CA SER A 72 -14.93 15.08 1.61
C SER A 72 -13.98 14.26 2.50
N ALA A 73 -13.06 13.49 1.90
CA ALA A 73 -12.12 12.65 2.64
C ALA A 73 -11.02 13.49 3.29
N GLU A 74 -10.83 13.33 4.60
CA GLU A 74 -9.72 14.00 5.29
C GLU A 74 -8.36 13.38 4.90
N LEU A 75 -7.38 14.22 4.60
CA LEU A 75 -6.02 13.76 4.25
C LEU A 75 -5.40 12.82 5.31
N PRO A 76 -5.53 13.06 6.63
CA PRO A 76 -5.04 12.12 7.64
C PRO A 76 -5.64 10.71 7.53
N MET A 77 -6.95 10.59 7.23
CA MET A 77 -7.60 9.29 7.04
C MET A 77 -6.96 8.54 5.86
N LEU A 78 -6.79 9.22 4.72
CA LEU A 78 -6.20 8.63 3.52
C LEU A 78 -4.71 8.30 3.70
N ALA A 79 -3.98 9.13 4.44
CA ALA A 79 -2.56 8.90 4.75
C ALA A 79 -2.38 7.66 5.64
N TRP A 80 -3.22 7.49 6.67
CA TRP A 80 -3.18 6.29 7.51
C TRP A 80 -3.65 5.04 6.76
N ALA A 81 -4.68 5.15 5.92
CA ALA A 81 -5.12 4.08 5.04
C ALA A 81 -3.99 3.62 4.10
N LEU A 82 -3.31 4.57 3.46
CA LEU A 82 -2.16 4.30 2.60
C LEU A 82 -1.02 3.64 3.39
N SER A 83 -0.63 4.23 4.52
CA SER A 83 0.48 3.72 5.34
C SER A 83 0.24 2.31 5.86
N MET A 84 -0.99 2.01 6.31
CA MET A 84 -1.33 0.67 6.77
C MET A 84 -1.35 -0.32 5.62
N GLY A 85 -1.97 0.06 4.49
CA GLY A 85 -2.01 -0.79 3.30
C GLY A 85 -0.61 -1.16 2.81
N THR A 86 0.26 -0.18 2.59
CA THR A 86 1.61 -0.41 2.04
C THR A 86 2.48 -1.23 2.98
N ASP A 87 2.54 -0.87 4.26
CA ASP A 87 3.44 -1.53 5.22
C ASP A 87 3.02 -2.98 5.48
N ILE A 88 1.72 -3.21 5.77
CA ILE A 88 1.21 -4.54 6.07
C ILE A 88 1.20 -5.41 4.79
N GLY A 89 0.86 -4.84 3.64
CA GLY A 89 0.86 -5.53 2.35
C GLY A 89 2.24 -6.03 1.92
N GLY A 90 3.30 -5.25 2.16
CA GLY A 90 4.68 -5.65 1.90
C GLY A 90 5.10 -6.95 2.59
N SER A 91 4.43 -7.30 3.70
CA SER A 91 4.67 -8.56 4.42
C SER A 91 4.04 -9.80 3.76
N ALA A 92 3.18 -9.64 2.74
CA ALA A 92 2.49 -10.76 2.11
C ALA A 92 3.43 -11.70 1.33
N THR A 93 4.52 -11.17 0.77
CA THR A 93 5.44 -11.94 -0.07
C THR A 93 6.91 -11.80 0.36
N PRO A 94 7.78 -12.75 -0.03
CA PRO A 94 9.21 -12.66 0.23
C PRO A 94 9.91 -11.42 -0.34
N ILE A 95 9.37 -10.80 -1.41
CA ILE A 95 9.99 -9.66 -2.11
C ILE A 95 9.34 -8.33 -1.80
N GLY A 96 8.16 -8.32 -1.16
CA GLY A 96 7.41 -7.08 -0.91
C GLY A 96 8.14 -6.10 0.01
N ALA A 97 9.06 -6.58 0.85
CA ALA A 97 9.93 -5.74 1.65
C ALA A 97 11.37 -6.27 1.65
N SER A 98 12.33 -5.35 1.70
CA SER A 98 13.76 -5.68 1.81
C SER A 98 14.07 -6.57 3.03
N ALA A 99 13.39 -6.37 4.15
CA ALA A 99 13.52 -7.20 5.35
C ALA A 99 13.13 -8.67 5.10
N ASN A 100 12.12 -8.93 4.28
CA ASN A 100 11.68 -10.29 3.94
C ASN A 100 12.73 -11.00 3.08
N VAL A 101 13.30 -10.29 2.10
CA VAL A 101 14.37 -10.80 1.25
C VAL A 101 15.61 -11.12 2.10
N VAL A 102 16.01 -10.20 2.96
CA VAL A 102 17.15 -10.43 3.87
C VAL A 102 16.87 -11.60 4.79
N GLY A 103 15.72 -11.65 5.46
CA GLY A 103 15.36 -12.74 6.38
C GLY A 103 15.35 -14.12 5.71
N THR A 104 14.74 -14.23 4.53
CA THR A 104 14.74 -15.49 3.77
C THR A 104 16.13 -15.87 3.26
N SER A 105 16.96 -14.90 2.89
CA SER A 105 18.34 -15.15 2.46
C SER A 105 19.23 -15.65 3.60
N VAL A 106 19.07 -15.09 4.80
CA VAL A 106 19.80 -15.51 6.01
C VAL A 106 19.35 -16.90 6.43
N ALA A 107 18.04 -17.16 6.46
CA ALA A 107 17.52 -18.50 6.77
C ALA A 107 18.06 -19.57 5.80
N ALA A 108 18.13 -19.25 4.50
CA ALA A 108 18.71 -20.16 3.51
C ALA A 108 20.21 -20.42 3.75
N ARG A 109 20.99 -19.40 4.16
CA ARG A 109 22.42 -19.56 4.50
C ARG A 109 22.64 -20.46 5.71
N GLU A 110 21.75 -20.42 6.69
CA GLU A 110 21.79 -21.27 7.89
C GLU A 110 21.20 -22.68 7.67
N GLY A 111 20.90 -23.06 6.41
CA GLY A 111 20.39 -24.38 6.07
C GLY A 111 18.86 -24.55 6.16
N TYR A 112 18.12 -23.45 6.33
CA TYR A 112 16.64 -23.44 6.39
C TYR A 112 16.03 -22.66 5.21
N PRO A 113 16.12 -23.17 3.97
CA PRO A 113 15.55 -22.49 2.81
C PRO A 113 14.03 -22.37 2.93
N VAL A 114 13.52 -21.15 2.72
CA VAL A 114 12.09 -20.86 2.72
C VAL A 114 11.62 -20.72 1.27
N SER A 115 10.91 -21.72 0.75
CA SER A 115 10.28 -21.61 -0.57
C SER A 115 9.21 -20.53 -0.60
N TRP A 116 8.98 -19.91 -1.76
CA TRP A 116 7.94 -18.91 -1.99
C TRP A 116 6.56 -19.37 -1.46
N GLY A 117 6.12 -20.57 -1.84
CA GLY A 117 4.82 -21.11 -1.42
C GLY A 117 4.71 -21.28 0.10
N LYS A 118 5.79 -21.70 0.78
CA LYS A 118 5.82 -21.85 2.24
C LYS A 118 5.70 -20.50 2.95
N TYR A 119 6.40 -19.48 2.45
CA TYR A 119 6.29 -18.11 2.96
C TYR A 119 4.86 -17.59 2.79
N CYS A 120 4.36 -17.56 1.55
CA CYS A 120 3.04 -16.98 1.26
C CYS A 120 1.91 -17.70 1.99
N ARG A 121 1.96 -19.04 2.09
CA ARG A 121 0.96 -19.81 2.85
C ARG A 121 0.90 -19.40 4.33
N ARG A 122 1.99 -18.93 4.92
CA ARG A 122 2.03 -18.50 6.32
C ARG A 122 1.77 -17.00 6.49
N SER A 123 2.36 -16.17 5.63
CA SER A 123 2.30 -14.71 5.74
C SER A 123 0.99 -14.14 5.20
N VAL A 124 0.49 -14.59 4.04
CA VAL A 124 -0.72 -14.03 3.43
C VAL A 124 -1.94 -14.08 4.36
N PRO A 125 -2.26 -15.20 5.04
CA PRO A 125 -3.40 -15.21 5.97
C PRO A 125 -3.23 -14.22 7.12
N ALA A 126 -2.01 -14.09 7.67
CA ALA A 126 -1.73 -13.13 8.73
C ALA A 126 -1.87 -11.69 8.22
N THR A 127 -1.31 -11.38 7.05
CA THR A 127 -1.44 -10.08 6.40
C THR A 127 -2.90 -9.71 6.18
N VAL A 128 -3.71 -10.61 5.63
CA VAL A 128 -5.15 -10.37 5.39
C VAL A 128 -5.89 -10.08 6.69
N ILE A 129 -5.62 -10.83 7.77
CA ILE A 129 -6.23 -10.57 9.09
C ILE A 129 -5.89 -9.17 9.58
N VAL A 130 -4.61 -8.77 9.49
CA VAL A 130 -4.18 -7.44 9.94
C VAL A 130 -4.78 -6.34 9.05
N LEU A 131 -4.87 -6.53 7.73
CA LEU A 131 -5.53 -5.57 6.83
C LEU A 131 -7.01 -5.39 7.15
N VAL A 132 -7.74 -6.46 7.49
CA VAL A 132 -9.13 -6.37 7.93
C VAL A 132 -9.24 -5.57 9.23
N ILE A 133 -8.36 -5.85 10.21
CA ILE A 133 -8.33 -5.11 11.47
C ILE A 133 -8.01 -3.63 11.21
N SER A 134 -6.99 -3.33 10.39
CA SER A 134 -6.63 -1.97 9.99
C SER A 134 -7.81 -1.25 9.32
N THR A 135 -8.53 -1.92 8.43
CA THR A 135 -9.73 -1.35 7.78
C THR A 135 -10.78 -0.96 8.82
N ILE A 136 -11.09 -1.86 9.76
CA ILE A 136 -12.05 -1.61 10.84
C ILE A 136 -11.59 -0.44 11.73
N VAL A 137 -10.31 -0.41 12.11
CA VAL A 137 -9.75 0.65 12.95
C VAL A 137 -9.85 2.01 12.27
N ILE A 138 -9.53 2.09 10.97
CA ILE A 138 -9.65 3.35 10.21
C ILE A 138 -11.11 3.81 10.17
N TRP A 139 -12.05 2.90 9.90
CA TRP A 139 -13.47 3.24 9.92
C TRP A 139 -13.90 3.77 11.29
N VAL A 140 -13.64 3.04 12.37
CA VAL A 140 -14.06 3.45 13.73
C VAL A 140 -13.42 4.77 14.17
N ARG A 141 -12.19 5.06 13.73
CA ARG A 141 -11.46 6.26 14.16
C ARG A 141 -11.86 7.52 13.39
N TYR A 142 -12.24 7.39 12.13
CA TYR A 142 -12.41 8.52 11.21
C TYR A 142 -13.82 8.69 10.63
N LEU A 143 -14.71 7.70 10.75
CA LEU A 143 -16.03 7.66 10.11
C LEU A 143 -17.13 7.28 11.11
#